data_AF-A0A060BQ46-F1
#
_entry.id   AF-A0A060BQ46-F1
#
_cell.length_a   1.000
_cell.length_b   1.000
_cell.length_c   1.000
_cell.angle_alpha   90.00
_cell.angle_beta   90.00
_cell.angle_gamma   90.00
#
_symmetry.space_group_name_H-M   'P 1'
#
loop_
_entity.id
_entity.type
_entity.pdbx_description
1 polymer ?
#
loop_
_entity_poly.entity_id
_entity_poly.type
_entity_poly.pdbx_seq_one_letter_code
_entity_poly.pdbx_strand_id
1 'polypeptide(L)'
;MIALQIENEYGSYGDDRAYLAWLRTALQKRCGDLLLFTSDGPTEEMLANGTLANTLKTINFGSGWKEAFQKLDEVQPGRPKVCMEFWNGWFDHWGSGHIVRPPDEA
;
A
#
# COMPACT_ATOMS: atom_id res chain seq x y z
N MET A 1 -0.39 14.88 -13.30
CA MET A 1 -0.30 13.62 -12.53
C MET A 1 1.18 13.38 -12.25
N ILE A 2 1.57 13.06 -11.02
CA ILE A 2 2.99 12.89 -10.64
C ILE A 2 3.35 11.45 -10.26
N ALA A 3 2.35 10.64 -9.89
CA ALA A 3 2.49 9.23 -9.55
C ALA A 3 1.17 8.48 -9.84
N LEU A 4 1.23 7.16 -9.93
CA LEU A 4 0.07 6.28 -10.12
C LEU A 4 0.29 4.93 -9.41
N GLN A 5 -0.73 4.44 -8.71
CA GLN A 5 -0.68 3.14 -8.02
C GLN A 5 -0.91 1.99 -9.02
N ILE A 6 -0.13 0.92 -8.89
CA ILE A 6 -0.33 -0.36 -9.55
C ILE A 6 -1.14 -1.23 -8.58
N GLU A 7 -2.35 -1.63 -8.99
CA GLU A 7 -3.26 -2.41 -8.12
C GLU A 7 -3.60 -1.67 -6.81
N ASN A 8 -4.32 -2.31 -5.90
CA ASN A 8 -4.67 -1.80 -4.58
C ASN A 8 -4.72 -2.93 -3.55
N GLU A 9 -3.79 -2.90 -2.59
CA GLU A 9 -3.67 -3.93 -1.54
C GLU A 9 -3.76 -5.34 -2.11
N TYR A 10 -3.10 -5.58 -3.24
CA TYR A 10 -3.22 -6.85 -3.96
C TYR A 10 -2.80 -8.03 -3.09
N GLY A 11 -1.87 -7.82 -2.15
CA GLY A 11 -1.45 -8.83 -1.19
C GLY A 11 -2.56 -9.27 -0.22
N SER A 12 -3.63 -8.48 -0.05
CA SER A 12 -4.86 -8.90 0.65
C SER A 12 -5.72 -9.88 -0.15
N TYR A 13 -5.50 -9.98 -1.46
CA TYR A 13 -6.36 -10.70 -2.39
C TYR A 13 -5.68 -11.91 -3.04
N GLY A 14 -4.44 -11.76 -3.51
CA GLY A 14 -3.74 -12.82 -4.22
C GLY A 14 -2.24 -12.56 -4.39
N ASP A 15 -1.58 -13.46 -5.12
CA ASP A 15 -0.12 -13.54 -5.24
C ASP A 15 0.37 -13.70 -6.70
N ASP A 16 -0.48 -13.41 -7.69
CA ASP A 16 -0.11 -13.49 -9.11
C ASP A 16 0.83 -12.35 -9.53
N ARG A 17 2.13 -12.63 -9.46
CA ARG A 17 3.19 -11.71 -9.88
C ARG A 17 3.17 -11.40 -11.37
N ALA A 18 2.66 -12.30 -12.22
CA ALA A 18 2.57 -12.07 -13.65
C ALA A 18 1.48 -11.04 -13.98
N TYR A 19 0.35 -11.09 -13.27
CA TYR A 19 -0.70 -10.08 -13.32
C TYR A 19 -0.18 -8.69 -12.93
N LEU A 20 0.49 -8.57 -11.78
CA LEU A 20 1.07 -7.29 -11.34
C LEU A 20 2.10 -6.74 -12.34
N ALA A 21 2.99 -7.61 -12.85
CA ALA A 21 3.99 -7.21 -13.84
C ALA A 21 3.36 -6.75 -15.16
N TRP A 22 2.28 -7.41 -15.58
CA TRP A 22 1.50 -7.00 -16.74
C TRP A 22 0.86 -5.62 -16.54
N LEU A 23 0.24 -5.38 -15.37
CA LEU A 23 -0.34 -4.08 -15.03
C LEU A 23 0.69 -2.96 -15.06
N ARG A 24 1.86 -3.15 -14.41
CA ARG A 24 2.95 -2.17 -14.44
C ARG A 24 3.33 -1.82 -15.88
N THR A 25 3.55 -2.84 -16.72
CA THR A 25 3.93 -2.64 -18.12
C THR A 25 2.84 -1.90 -18.90
N ALA A 26 1.58 -2.25 -18.67
CA ALA A 26 0.42 -1.61 -19.29
C ALA A 26 0.30 -0.13 -18.90
N LEU A 27 0.55 0.20 -17.63
CA LEU A 27 0.55 1.58 -17.11
C LEU A 27 1.72 2.39 -17.65
N GLN A 28 2.95 1.85 -17.62
CA GLN A 28 4.14 2.52 -18.17
C GLN A 28 3.95 2.88 -19.64
N LYS A 29 3.41 1.96 -20.45
CA LYS A 29 3.16 2.19 -21.88
C LYS A 29 2.16 3.31 -22.16
N ARG A 30 1.19 3.55 -21.27
CA ARG A 30 0.10 4.50 -21.49
C ARG A 30 0.31 5.84 -20.79
N CYS A 31 1.03 5.83 -19.68
CA CYS A 31 1.16 6.99 -18.80
C CYS A 31 2.57 7.59 -18.81
N GLY A 32 3.54 6.97 -19.52
CA GLY A 32 4.90 7.48 -19.63
C GLY A 32 5.70 7.33 -18.33
N ASP A 33 6.55 8.32 -18.04
CA ASP A 33 7.56 8.28 -16.98
C ASP A 33 7.03 8.67 -15.58
N LEU A 34 5.76 8.38 -15.29
CA LEU A 34 5.21 8.61 -13.95
C LEU A 34 5.84 7.67 -12.92
N LEU A 35 5.93 8.13 -11.67
CA LEU A 35 6.27 7.26 -10.55
C LEU A 35 5.17 6.22 -10.37
N LEU A 36 5.49 4.96 -10.59
CA LEU A 36 4.60 3.85 -10.26
C LEU A 36 4.97 3.23 -8.92
N PHE A 37 3.94 2.92 -8.13
CA PHE A 37 4.09 2.35 -6.79
C PHE A 37 3.01 1.31 -6.48
N THR A 38 3.22 0.45 -5.49
CA THR A 38 2.18 -0.43 -4.92
C THR A 38 1.86 0.03 -3.50
N SER A 39 0.67 -0.32 -3.00
CA SER A 39 0.30 -0.09 -1.61
C SER A 39 -0.35 -1.32 -1.01
N ASP A 40 0.13 -1.75 0.17
CA ASP A 40 -0.33 -2.93 0.89
C ASP A 40 -0.24 -2.71 2.41
N GLY A 41 -1.04 -3.43 3.19
CA GLY A 41 -0.88 -3.53 4.64
C GLY A 41 0.50 -4.05 5.07
N PRO A 42 1.00 -3.68 6.27
CA PRO A 42 2.37 -3.93 6.72
C PRO A 42 2.56 -5.34 7.30
N THR A 43 2.08 -6.37 6.59
CA THR A 43 2.30 -7.77 6.95
C THR A 43 3.28 -8.41 5.97
N GLU A 44 3.99 -9.45 6.42
CA GLU A 44 4.96 -10.17 5.58
C GLU A 44 4.28 -10.76 4.34
N GLU A 45 3.12 -11.40 4.51
CA GLU A 45 2.34 -12.01 3.44
C GLU A 45 1.88 -10.99 2.41
N MET A 46 1.25 -9.90 2.86
CA MET A 46 0.74 -8.87 1.95
C MET A 46 1.88 -8.20 1.18
N LEU A 47 3.00 -7.90 1.83
CA LEU A 47 4.17 -7.32 1.16
C LEU A 47 4.84 -8.30 0.20
N ALA A 48 4.86 -9.60 0.52
CA ALA A 48 5.41 -10.63 -0.36
C ALA A 48 4.58 -10.85 -1.63
N ASN A 49 3.26 -10.69 -1.52
CA ASN A 49 2.28 -10.99 -2.57
C ASN A 49 1.90 -9.76 -3.41
N GLY A 50 1.71 -8.61 -2.77
CA GLY A 50 1.20 -7.38 -3.38
C GLY A 50 2.24 -6.47 -4.02
N THR A 51 3.52 -6.72 -3.77
CA THR A 51 4.60 -5.82 -4.22
C THR A 51 5.41 -6.37 -5.40
N LEU A 52 6.08 -5.46 -6.12
CA LEU A 52 6.97 -5.80 -7.23
C LEU A 52 8.42 -5.35 -6.97
N ALA A 53 9.36 -6.13 -7.50
CA ALA A 53 10.75 -5.71 -7.62
C ALA A 53 10.88 -4.48 -8.53
N ASN A 54 11.79 -3.56 -8.18
CA ASN A 54 12.04 -2.30 -8.89
C ASN A 54 10.83 -1.34 -8.97
N THR A 55 9.81 -1.53 -8.13
CA THR A 55 8.67 -0.63 -7.96
C THR A 55 8.73 -0.03 -6.55
N LEU A 56 8.32 1.22 -6.35
CA LEU A 56 8.21 1.79 -5.00
C LEU A 56 7.10 1.06 -4.24
N LYS A 57 7.42 0.55 -3.05
CA LYS A 57 6.49 -0.08 -2.13
C LYS A 57 6.07 0.96 -1.09
N THR A 58 4.78 1.09 -0.88
CA THR A 58 4.18 1.94 0.15
C THR A 58 3.29 1.07 1.03
N ILE A 59 2.94 1.56 2.23
CA ILE A 59 2.16 0.78 3.19
C ILE A 59 0.92 1.51 3.67
N ASN A 60 -0.09 0.74 4.05
CA ASN A 60 -1.36 1.26 4.59
C ASN A 60 -1.51 0.87 6.06
N PHE A 61 -1.76 1.83 6.94
CA PHE A 61 -1.97 1.53 8.36
C PHE A 61 -2.79 2.63 9.04
N GLY A 62 -3.51 2.23 10.10
CA GLY A 62 -4.20 3.17 10.99
C GLY A 62 -3.30 3.61 12.15
N SER A 63 -2.47 2.73 12.69
CA SER A 63 -1.65 2.95 13.89
C SER A 63 -0.37 2.11 13.83
N GLY A 64 0.51 2.21 14.85
CA GLY A 64 1.71 1.37 14.92
C GLY A 64 2.74 1.68 13.82
N TRP A 65 2.94 2.97 13.51
CA TRP A 65 3.77 3.42 12.39
C TRP A 65 5.23 2.96 12.49
N LYS A 66 5.76 2.74 13.71
CA LYS A 66 7.15 2.31 13.91
C LYS A 66 7.34 0.88 13.41
N GLU A 67 6.47 -0.02 13.84
CA GLU A 67 6.46 -1.43 13.47
C GLU A 67 6.15 -1.57 11.96
N ALA A 68 5.19 -0.79 11.47
CA ALA A 68 4.81 -0.79 10.06
C ALA A 68 5.97 -0.37 9.15
N PHE A 69 6.68 0.72 9.48
CA PHE A 69 7.85 1.15 8.71
C PHE A 69 9.07 0.24 8.90
N GLN A 70 9.21 -0.43 10.04
CA GLN A 70 10.24 -1.46 10.21
C GLN A 70 10.01 -2.62 9.24
N LYS A 71 8.76 -3.08 9.08
CA LYS A 71 8.41 -4.11 8.09
C LYS A 71 8.69 -3.68 6.66
N LEU A 72 8.42 -2.41 6.33
CA LEU A 72 8.78 -1.87 5.01
C LEU A 72 10.30 -1.84 4.80
N ASP A 73 11.09 -1.51 5.81
CA ASP A 73 12.56 -1.51 5.72
C ASP A 73 13.14 -2.91 5.45
N GLU A 74 12.52 -3.98 5.96
CA GLU A 74 12.94 -5.36 5.72
C GLU A 74 12.89 -5.71 4.21
N VAL A 75 11.92 -5.17 3.47
CA VAL A 75 11.69 -5.46 2.04
C VAL A 75 12.09 -4.33 1.09
N GLN A 76 12.39 -3.15 1.63
CA GLN A 76 12.71 -1.94 0.88
C GLN A 76 13.69 -1.01 1.62
N PRO A 77 14.90 -1.49 1.97
CA PRO A 77 15.85 -0.69 2.74
C PRO A 77 16.32 0.55 1.97
N GLY A 78 16.44 1.67 2.67
CA GLY A 78 17.04 2.91 2.12
C GLY A 78 16.20 3.67 1.10
N ARG A 79 14.93 3.29 0.87
CA ARG A 79 14.00 4.04 0.01
C ARG A 79 13.03 4.88 0.86
N PRO A 80 12.32 5.86 0.26
CA PRO A 80 11.34 6.66 0.99
C PRO A 80 10.28 5.81 1.67
N LYS A 81 9.98 6.15 2.93
CA LYS A 81 8.91 5.55 3.73
C LYS A 81 7.63 6.34 3.51
N VAL A 82 6.61 5.69 2.98
CA VAL A 82 5.34 6.34 2.65
C VAL A 82 4.20 5.50 3.22
N CYS A 83 3.37 6.14 4.05
CA CYS A 83 2.03 5.67 4.37
C CYS A 83 1.12 6.18 3.26
N MET A 84 0.58 5.29 2.42
CA MET A 84 -0.28 5.71 1.30
C MET A 84 -1.71 5.94 1.78
N GLU A 85 -2.18 5.08 2.68
CA GLU A 85 -3.43 5.27 3.40
C GLU A 85 -3.17 5.28 4.89
N PHE A 86 -3.37 6.46 5.48
CA PHE A 86 -3.40 6.63 6.91
C PHE A 86 -4.85 6.65 7.37
N TRP A 87 -5.31 5.53 7.93
CA TRP A 87 -6.71 5.37 8.33
C TRP A 87 -7.00 6.08 9.66
N ASN A 88 -7.10 7.40 9.63
CA ASN A 88 -7.40 8.26 10.79
C ASN A 88 -8.89 8.21 11.25
N GLY A 89 -9.65 7.24 10.75
CA GLY A 89 -11.05 6.96 11.03
C GLY A 89 -11.44 5.65 10.35
N TRP A 90 -12.73 5.27 10.36
CA TRP A 90 -13.19 4.06 9.68
C TRP A 90 -14.61 4.24 9.11
N PHE A 91 -15.04 3.30 8.27
CA PHE A 91 -16.38 3.29 7.69
C PHE A 91 -17.38 2.51 8.55
N ASP A 92 -18.66 2.78 8.36
CA ASP A 92 -19.75 2.13 9.10
C ASP A 92 -20.39 0.98 8.34
N HIS A 93 -20.98 0.04 9.08
CA HIS A 93 -21.93 -0.94 8.57
C HIS A 93 -23.34 -0.65 9.10
N TRP A 94 -24.37 -0.96 8.32
CA TRP A 94 -25.77 -0.80 8.75
C TRP A 94 -26.04 -1.56 10.06
N GLY A 95 -26.64 -0.87 11.03
CA GLY A 95 -26.95 -1.41 12.36
C GLY A 95 -25.77 -1.42 13.34
N SER A 96 -24.56 -1.02 12.91
CA SER A 96 -23.42 -0.80 13.81
C SER A 96 -23.42 0.62 14.38
N GLY A 97 -22.69 0.83 15.47
CA GLY A 97 -22.42 2.18 15.98
C GLY A 97 -21.46 2.94 15.06
N HIS A 98 -21.64 4.26 14.96
CA HIS A 98 -20.75 5.11 14.18
C HIS A 98 -19.32 5.06 14.73
N ILE A 99 -18.35 4.75 13.86
CA ILE A 99 -16.94 4.64 14.26
C ILE A 99 -16.28 6.03 14.26
N VAL A 100 -15.75 6.42 15.42
CA VAL A 100 -15.04 7.69 15.61
C VAL A 100 -13.64 7.40 16.12
N ARG A 101 -12.64 8.14 15.61
CA ARG A 101 -11.27 8.14 16.13
C ARG A 101 -10.92 9.53 16.64
N PRO A 102 -10.57 9.70 17.92
CA PRO A 102 -10.13 10.98 18.47
C PRO A 102 -8.86 11.51 17.78
N PRO A 103 -8.71 12.83 17.61
CA PRO A 103 -7.51 13.42 16.98
C PRO A 103 -6.20 13.11 17.69
N ASP A 104 -6.23 12.89 19.01
CA ASP A 104 -5.08 12.52 19.84
C ASP A 104 -4.67 11.05 19.69
N GLU A 105 -5.55 10.23 19.11
CA GLU A 105 -5.28 8.84 18.76
C GLU A 105 -4.92 8.66 17.30
N ALA A 106 -4.96 9.71 16.46
CA ALA A 106 -4.52 9.66 15.07
C ALA A 106 -2.99 9.50 15.02
#